data_AF-E0VF61-F1
#
_entry.id   AF-E0VF61-F1
#
_cell.length_a   1.000
_cell.length_b   1.000
_cell.length_c   1.000
_cell.angle_alpha   90.00
_cell.angle_beta   90.00
_cell.angle_gamma   90.00
#
_symmetry.space_group_name_H-M   'P 1'
#
loop_
_entity.id
_entity.type
_entity.pdbx_description
1 polymer ?
#
loop_
_entity_poly.entity_id
_entity_poly.type
_entity_poly.pdbx_seq_one_letter_code
_entity_poly.pdbx_strand_id
1 'polypeptide(L)'
;MKCNYQIVRSRKGTPVIYFNGFRYGPVRNPKYPNKYWVCTSNQSSQCRARAVMKKNGNLWLKEYNYHYFIIPTRMGNPKLICSGYEYLGNRRNIEKQREYCICKNYSKSSCKARAVIYKEGGVSFSGTHNHPPPATTRNLFHRHINFKKELF
;
A
#
# COMPACT_ATOMS: atom_id res chain seq x y z
N MET A 1 19.12 -2.90 -9.93
CA MET A 1 19.07 -3.37 -8.53
C MET A 1 18.30 -4.67 -8.45
N LYS A 2 18.92 -5.77 -7.97
CA LYS A 2 18.19 -6.99 -7.57
C LYS A 2 17.44 -6.66 -6.28
N CYS A 3 16.12 -6.73 -6.33
CA CYS A 3 15.28 -6.60 -5.15
C CYS A 3 15.36 -7.90 -4.35
N ASN A 4 15.75 -7.86 -3.07
CA ASN A 4 15.72 -9.03 -2.20
C ASN A 4 14.26 -9.39 -1.86
N TYR A 5 13.73 -10.43 -2.50
CA TYR A 5 12.40 -10.97 -2.24
C TYR A 5 12.50 -12.49 -1.98
N GLN A 6 11.53 -13.04 -1.27
CA GLN A 6 11.45 -14.48 -1.01
C GLN A 6 10.17 -15.06 -1.61
N ILE A 7 10.26 -16.23 -2.25
CA ILE A 7 9.09 -16.99 -2.68
C ILE A 7 8.87 -18.12 -1.68
N VAL A 8 7.69 -18.18 -1.08
CA VAL A 8 7.30 -19.23 -0.13
C VAL A 8 6.02 -19.88 -0.59
N ARG A 9 5.88 -21.20 -0.41
CA ARG A 9 4.62 -21.89 -0.67
C ARG A 9 3.69 -21.73 0.53
N SER A 10 2.45 -21.32 0.28
CA SER A 10 1.41 -21.30 1.31
C SER A 10 1.02 -22.73 1.73
N ARG A 11 0.28 -22.87 2.84
CA ARG A 11 -0.27 -24.17 3.29
C ARG A 11 -1.06 -24.91 2.20
N LYS A 12 -1.66 -24.19 1.25
CA LYS A 12 -2.41 -24.76 0.10
C LYS A 12 -1.55 -24.94 -1.15
N GLY A 13 -0.22 -24.88 -1.04
CA GLY A 13 0.72 -25.03 -2.15
C GLY A 13 0.87 -23.81 -3.07
N THR A 14 -0.01 -22.80 -2.98
CA THR A 14 0.08 -21.60 -3.81
C THR A 14 1.36 -20.80 -3.50
N PRO A 15 2.17 -20.40 -4.49
CA PRO A 15 3.35 -19.60 -4.26
C PRO A 15 2.96 -18.18 -3.80
N VAL A 16 3.80 -17.58 -2.97
CA VAL A 16 3.58 -16.26 -2.37
C VAL A 16 4.92 -15.54 -2.35
N ILE A 17 4.93 -14.25 -2.70
CA ILE A 17 6.12 -13.41 -2.62
C ILE A 17 6.10 -12.58 -1.33
N TYR A 18 7.21 -12.57 -0.63
CA TYR A 18 7.51 -11.61 0.43
C TYR A 18 8.54 -10.60 -0.08
N PHE A 19 8.17 -9.33 -0.09
CA PHE A 19 9.05 -8.24 -0.52
C PHE A 19 8.83 -6.99 0.33
N ASN A 20 9.89 -6.43 0.90
CA ASN A 20 9.83 -5.30 1.85
C ASN A 20 8.81 -5.52 2.98
N GLY A 21 8.74 -6.77 3.47
CA GLY A 21 7.77 -7.17 4.48
C GLY A 21 6.35 -7.42 3.96
N PHE A 22 6.02 -7.05 2.72
CA PHE A 22 4.69 -7.25 2.17
C PHE A 22 4.51 -8.61 1.52
N ARG A 23 3.31 -9.15 1.68
CA ARG A 23 2.88 -10.41 1.09
C ARG A 23 2.12 -10.18 -0.20
N TYR A 24 2.54 -10.85 -1.27
CA TYR A 24 1.90 -10.80 -2.58
C TYR A 24 1.46 -12.18 -3.04
N GLY A 25 0.21 -12.27 -3.50
CA GLY A 25 -0.37 -13.47 -4.10
C GLY A 25 -0.33 -13.40 -5.63
N PRO A 26 -0.25 -14.55 -6.31
CA PRO A 26 -0.23 -14.60 -7.76
C PRO A 26 -1.61 -14.26 -8.31
N VAL A 27 -1.64 -13.50 -9.39
CA VAL A 27 -2.85 -13.30 -10.20
C VAL A 27 -2.96 -14.46 -11.18
N ARG A 28 -4.12 -15.11 -11.22
CA ARG A 28 -4.41 -16.13 -12.22
C ARG A 28 -4.41 -15.50 -13.60
N ASN A 29 -3.49 -15.91 -14.46
CA ASN A 29 -3.44 -15.51 -15.85
C ASN A 29 -3.07 -16.74 -16.70
N PRO A 30 -3.97 -17.25 -17.56
CA PRO A 30 -3.72 -18.46 -18.35
C PRO A 30 -2.51 -18.32 -19.29
N LYS A 31 -2.31 -17.13 -19.85
CA LYS A 31 -1.24 -16.83 -20.83
C LYS A 31 0.13 -16.65 -20.17
N TYR A 32 0.15 -16.16 -18.92
CA TYR A 32 1.37 -15.81 -18.20
C TYR A 32 1.29 -16.24 -16.72
N PRO A 33 1.46 -17.54 -16.43
CA PRO A 33 1.41 -18.03 -15.06
C PRO A 33 2.49 -17.35 -14.21
N ASN A 34 2.16 -16.98 -12.98
CA ASN A 34 3.09 -16.39 -12.00
C ASN A 34 3.82 -15.11 -12.45
N LYS A 35 3.34 -14.43 -13.50
CA LYS A 35 3.92 -13.17 -13.97
C LYS A 35 3.46 -11.97 -13.14
N TYR A 36 2.18 -11.95 -12.75
CA TYR A 36 1.58 -10.81 -12.06
C TYR A 36 1.24 -11.17 -10.62
N TRP A 37 1.53 -10.24 -9.71
CA TRP A 37 1.37 -10.44 -8.27
C TRP A 37 0.66 -9.24 -7.66
N VAL A 38 -0.28 -9.49 -6.76
CA VAL A 38 -1.09 -8.47 -6.07
C VAL A 38 -0.82 -8.54 -4.58
N CYS A 39 -0.75 -7.38 -3.90
CA CYS A 39 -0.70 -7.36 -2.45
C CYS A 39 -1.90 -8.12 -1.87
N THR A 40 -1.67 -9.00 -0.90
CA THR A 40 -2.76 -9.82 -0.33
C THR A 40 -3.74 -9.00 0.49
N SER A 41 -3.37 -7.79 0.91
CA SER A 41 -4.26 -6.82 1.55
C SER A 41 -5.13 -6.04 0.56
N ASN A 42 -5.04 -6.32 -0.76
CA ASN A 42 -5.83 -5.63 -1.79
C ASN A 42 -7.34 -5.66 -1.53
N GLN A 43 -7.87 -6.77 -1.02
CA GLN A 43 -9.30 -6.90 -0.72
C GLN A 43 -9.67 -6.28 0.63
N SER A 44 -8.85 -6.49 1.67
CA SER A 44 -9.17 -6.05 3.04
C SER A 44 -8.93 -4.56 3.28
N SER A 45 -8.01 -3.95 2.54
CA SER A 45 -7.53 -2.59 2.84
C SER A 45 -7.36 -1.73 1.60
N GLN A 46 -7.97 -2.14 0.48
CA GLN A 46 -7.92 -1.46 -0.81
C GLN A 46 -6.48 -1.20 -1.31
N CYS A 47 -5.50 -2.00 -0.87
CA CYS A 47 -4.11 -1.83 -1.26
C CYS A 47 -3.92 -2.18 -2.74
N ARG A 48 -3.57 -1.17 -3.56
CA ARG A 48 -3.40 -1.36 -5.01
C ARG A 48 -2.01 -1.80 -5.43
N ALA A 49 -1.12 -2.13 -4.49
CA ALA A 49 0.23 -2.53 -4.83
C ALA A 49 0.25 -3.80 -5.71
N ARG A 50 1.06 -3.74 -6.78
CA ARG A 50 1.30 -4.84 -7.73
C ARG A 50 2.79 -4.99 -7.99
N ALA A 51 3.20 -6.23 -8.21
CA ALA A 51 4.52 -6.61 -8.66
C ALA A 51 4.44 -7.46 -9.93
N VAL A 52 5.48 -7.41 -10.74
CA VAL A 52 5.64 -8.19 -11.97
C VAL A 52 6.93 -8.98 -11.88
N MET A 53 6.84 -10.30 -12.06
CA MET A 53 8.01 -11.15 -12.19
C MET A 53 8.49 -11.11 -13.64
N LYS A 54 9.75 -10.71 -13.85
CA LYS A 54 10.40 -10.80 -15.17
C LYS A 54 10.92 -12.21 -15.42
N LYS A 55 11.15 -12.55 -16.70
CA LYS A 55 11.69 -13.86 -17.11
C LYS A 55 13.03 -14.20 -16.46
N ASN A 56 13.85 -13.19 -16.16
CA ASN A 56 15.14 -13.34 -15.48
C ASN A 56 15.02 -13.48 -13.95
N GLY A 57 13.82 -13.70 -13.40
CA GLY A 57 13.59 -13.79 -11.97
C GLY A 57 13.65 -12.46 -11.23
N ASN A 58 13.76 -11.32 -11.91
CA ASN A 58 13.71 -10.04 -11.20
C ASN A 58 12.28 -9.63 -10.89
N LEU A 59 12.02 -9.24 -9.63
CA LEU A 59 10.75 -8.67 -9.22
C LEU A 59 10.74 -7.16 -9.47
N TRP A 60 9.77 -6.71 -10.27
CA TRP A 60 9.56 -5.30 -10.59
C TRP A 60 8.29 -4.80 -9.92
N LEU A 61 8.42 -3.86 -9.00
CA LEU A 61 7.28 -3.06 -8.55
C LEU A 61 6.95 -2.05 -9.65
N LYS A 62 5.66 -1.89 -9.97
CA LYS A 62 5.28 -0.75 -10.84
C LYS A 62 5.43 0.54 -10.03
N GLU A 63 6.05 1.57 -10.58
CA GLU A 63 6.40 2.84 -9.90
C GLU A 63 5.22 3.55 -9.24
N TYR A 64 3.99 3.34 -9.72
CA TYR A 64 2.77 3.92 -9.16
C TYR A 64 2.19 3.14 -7.95
N ASN A 65 2.87 2.09 -7.48
CA ASN A 65 2.36 1.19 -6.45
C ASN A 65 3.02 1.41 -5.10
N TYR A 66 2.75 2.57 -4.50
CA TYR A 66 2.97 2.73 -3.08
C TYR A 66 2.12 1.72 -2.30
N HIS A 67 2.67 1.09 -1.26
CA HIS A 67 1.85 0.42 -0.27
C HIS A 67 1.11 1.48 0.52
N TYR A 68 -0.16 1.61 0.23
CA TYR A 68 -1.05 2.49 0.94
C TYR A 68 -2.31 1.78 1.41
N PHE A 69 -2.90 2.34 2.47
CA PHE A 69 -4.10 1.86 3.11
C PHE A 69 -5.06 3.03 3.24
N ILE A 70 -6.30 2.86 2.76
CA ILE A 70 -7.39 3.79 3.03
C ILE A 70 -8.22 3.18 4.15
N ILE A 71 -8.26 3.87 5.28
CA ILE A 71 -9.01 3.48 6.47
C ILE A 71 -10.22 4.41 6.54
N PRO A 72 -11.44 3.90 6.33
CA PRO A 72 -12.65 4.68 6.57
C PRO A 72 -12.75 5.02 8.05
N THR A 73 -13.10 6.25 8.37
CA THR A 73 -13.31 6.69 9.76
C THR A 73 -14.81 6.84 10.04
N ARG A 74 -15.20 6.77 11.32
CA ARG A 74 -16.60 6.95 11.74
C ARG A 74 -17.19 8.30 11.31
N MET A 75 -16.35 9.32 11.17
CA MET A 75 -16.76 10.68 10.77
C MET A 75 -16.76 10.91 9.26
N GLY A 76 -16.55 9.87 8.44
CA GLY A 76 -16.65 9.96 6.98
C GLY A 76 -15.45 10.60 6.26
N ASN A 77 -14.44 11.08 7.00
CA ASN A 77 -13.17 11.56 6.44
C ASN A 77 -12.17 10.39 6.38
N PRO A 78 -11.62 10.01 5.21
CA PRO A 78 -10.69 8.90 5.13
C PRO A 78 -9.37 9.23 5.87
N LYS A 79 -8.77 8.19 6.46
CA LYS A 79 -7.37 8.21 6.88
C LYS A 79 -6.56 7.37 5.90
N LEU A 80 -5.57 7.97 5.26
CA LEU A 80 -4.67 7.29 4.34
C LEU A 80 -3.32 7.06 5.02
N ILE A 81 -2.78 5.85 4.93
CA ILE A 81 -1.43 5.52 5.39
C ILE A 81 -0.61 5.14 4.17
N CYS A 82 0.56 5.75 3.98
CA CYS A 82 1.47 5.43 2.87
C CYS A 82 2.93 5.56 3.33
N SER A 83 3.75 4.52 3.10
CA SER A 83 5.17 4.50 3.46
C SER A 83 5.45 4.91 4.92
N GLY A 84 4.55 4.53 5.84
CA GLY A 84 4.61 4.90 7.25
C GLY A 84 4.11 6.32 7.59
N TYR A 85 3.71 7.14 6.63
CA TYR A 85 3.12 8.46 6.87
C TYR A 85 1.59 8.41 6.91
N GLU A 86 0.99 9.26 7.75
CA GLU A 86 -0.46 9.42 7.85
C GLU A 86 -0.93 10.68 7.11
N TYR A 87 -1.99 10.54 6.34
CA TYR A 87 -2.70 11.62 5.69
C TYR A 87 -4.17 11.59 6.14
N LEU A 88 -4.72 12.76 6.41
CA LEU A 88 -6.10 12.94 6.88
C LEU A 88 -6.91 13.64 5.79
N GLY A 89 -8.14 13.16 5.56
CA GLY A 89 -9.11 13.83 4.68
C GLY A 89 -9.33 15.28 5.12
N ASN A 90 -9.20 16.21 4.17
CA ASN A 90 -9.29 17.65 4.39
C ASN A 90 -10.41 18.29 3.58
N ARG A 91 -10.52 17.95 2.29
CA ARG A 91 -11.54 18.49 1.40
C ARG A 91 -12.05 17.40 0.47
N ARG A 92 -13.34 17.40 0.17
CA ARG A 92 -13.96 16.55 -0.86
C ARG A 92 -14.39 17.41 -2.04
N ASN A 93 -14.18 16.92 -3.26
CA ASN A 93 -14.77 17.46 -4.47
C ASN A 93 -15.73 16.40 -5.04
N ILE A 94 -17.03 16.67 -4.90
CA ILE A 94 -18.10 15.74 -5.27
C ILE A 94 -18.18 15.61 -6.79
N GLU A 95 -18.17 16.73 -7.51
CA GLU A 95 -18.25 16.79 -8.98
C GLU A 95 -17.16 15.94 -9.65
N LYS A 96 -15.90 16.15 -9.26
CA LYS A 96 -14.74 15.43 -9.80
C LYS A 96 -14.49 14.07 -9.13
N GLN A 97 -15.33 13.70 -8.16
CA GLN A 97 -15.23 12.45 -7.38
C GLN A 97 -13.83 12.22 -6.76
N ARG A 98 -13.29 13.26 -6.09
CA ARG A 98 -11.95 13.24 -5.46
C ARG A 98 -12.00 13.63 -4.00
N GLU A 99 -11.14 13.00 -3.20
CA GLU A 99 -10.90 13.38 -1.81
C GLU A 99 -9.45 13.81 -1.63
N TYR A 100 -9.26 15.02 -1.10
CA TYR A 100 -7.95 15.60 -0.84
C TYR A 100 -7.57 15.31 0.60
N CYS A 101 -6.40 14.70 0.78
CA CYS A 101 -5.80 14.42 2.07
C CYS A 101 -4.52 15.24 2.25
N ILE A 102 -4.28 15.67 3.49
CA ILE A 102 -3.06 16.38 3.88
C ILE A 102 -2.28 15.54 4.90
N CYS A 103 -0.96 15.68 4.95
CA CYS A 103 -0.18 15.03 6.00
C CYS A 103 -0.72 15.42 7.39
N LYS A 104 -0.84 14.44 8.30
CA LYS A 104 -1.28 14.65 9.69
C LYS A 104 -0.44 15.71 10.42
N ASN A 105 0.84 15.84 10.08
CA ASN A 105 1.73 16.82 10.67
C ASN A 105 1.70 18.18 9.94
N TYR A 106 0.74 18.42 9.04
CA TYR A 106 0.63 19.71 8.34
C TYR A 106 0.65 20.91 9.30
N SER A 107 -0.15 20.88 10.37
CA SER A 107 -0.21 21.99 11.33
C SER A 107 0.93 22.00 12.34
N LYS A 108 1.60 20.85 12.57
CA LYS A 108 2.66 20.73 13.58
C LYS A 108 4.06 21.03 13.04
N SER A 109 4.33 20.63 11.80
CA SER A 109 5.65 20.76 11.17
C SER A 109 5.58 21.52 9.85
N SER A 110 4.47 22.17 9.53
CA SER A 110 4.26 22.82 8.23
C SER A 110 4.43 21.89 7.02
N CYS A 111 4.25 20.58 7.22
CA CYS A 111 4.52 19.55 6.20
C CYS A 111 3.61 19.67 4.98
N LYS A 112 4.17 19.96 3.81
CA LYS A 112 3.40 20.19 2.58
C LYS A 112 3.03 18.94 1.80
N ALA A 113 3.34 17.74 2.31
CA ALA A 113 2.91 16.50 1.67
C ALA A 113 1.37 16.39 1.61
N ARG A 114 0.88 15.92 0.46
CA ARG A 114 -0.53 15.79 0.07
C ARG A 114 -0.79 14.44 -0.58
N ALA A 115 -2.04 14.03 -0.55
CA ALA A 115 -2.53 12.92 -1.35
C ALA A 115 -3.93 13.22 -1.91
N VAL A 116 -4.27 12.64 -3.05
CA VAL A 116 -5.62 12.70 -3.64
C VAL A 116 -6.11 11.29 -3.89
N ILE A 117 -7.24 10.95 -3.28
CA ILE A 117 -7.94 9.69 -3.50
C ILE A 117 -8.97 9.90 -4.62
N TYR A 118 -8.91 9.05 -5.64
CA TYR A 118 -9.85 9.07 -6.76
C TYR A 118 -10.92 7.98 -6.54
N LYS A 119 -12.19 8.24 -6.83
CA LYS A 119 -13.27 7.23 -6.69
C LYS A 119 -13.15 6.08 -7.69
N GLU A 120 -12.82 6.40 -8.94
CA GLU A 120 -12.44 5.40 -9.98
C GLU A 120 -11.18 4.63 -9.57
N GLY A 121 -10.42 5.25 -8.66
CA GLY A 121 -9.50 4.58 -7.79
C GLY A 121 -8.04 4.89 -8.09
N GLY A 122 -7.20 4.58 -7.11
CA GLY A 122 -5.82 5.02 -7.08
C GLY A 122 -5.67 6.22 -6.17
N VAL A 123 -4.41 6.51 -5.83
CA VAL A 123 -4.04 7.63 -4.99
C VAL A 123 -2.84 8.30 -5.63
N SER A 124 -2.91 9.62 -5.82
CA SER A 124 -1.75 10.42 -6.19
C SER A 124 -1.16 11.04 -4.93
N PHE A 125 0.16 11.13 -4.88
CA PHE A 125 0.91 11.76 -3.79
C PHE A 125 1.68 12.94 -4.38
N SER A 126 1.72 14.05 -3.65
CA SER A 126 2.49 15.23 -4.05
C SER A 126 3.10 15.93 -2.84
N GLY A 127 4.16 16.69 -3.07
CA GLY A 127 4.95 17.33 -2.02
C GLY A 127 5.85 16.35 -1.26
N THR A 128 6.79 16.89 -0.49
CA THR A 128 7.75 16.14 0.31
C THR A 128 7.43 16.23 1.79
N HIS A 129 7.72 15.15 2.53
CA HIS A 129 7.67 15.18 3.99
C HIS A 129 8.93 15.84 4.52
N ASN A 130 8.77 16.72 5.51
CA ASN A 130 9.87 17.40 6.21
C ASN A 130 10.05 16.89 7.65
N HIS A 131 9.51 15.72 7.94
CA HIS A 131 9.60 15.07 9.25
C HIS A 131 9.70 13.56 9.04
N PRO A 132 10.29 12.81 9.99
CA PRO A 132 10.30 11.36 9.91
C PRO A 132 8.88 10.76 10.07
N PRO A 133 8.66 9.53 9.60
CA PRO A 133 7.41 8.81 9.86
C PRO A 133 7.20 8.60 11.38
N PRO A 134 5.97 8.74 11.90
CA PRO A 134 5.69 8.42 13.30
C PRO A 134 6.04 6.97 13.65
N ALA A 135 6.55 6.74 14.86
CA ALA A 135 6.86 5.39 15.34
C ALA A 135 5.63 4.47 15.39
N THR A 136 4.46 5.03 15.66
CA THR A 136 3.18 4.31 15.74
C THR A 136 2.73 3.75 14.38
N THR A 137 3.07 4.40 13.28
CA THR A 137 2.69 3.98 11.91
C THR A 137 3.71 3.11 11.22
N ARG A 138 4.98 3.15 11.65
CA ARG A 138 5.95 2.09 11.31
C ARG A 138 5.41 0.71 11.67
N ASN A 139 4.73 0.60 12.81
CA ASN A 139 4.15 -0.65 13.28
C ASN A 139 2.84 -1.03 12.58
N LEU A 140 2.07 -0.10 11.98
CA LEU A 140 0.90 -0.44 11.14
C LEU A 140 1.32 -0.97 9.77
N PHE A 141 2.43 -0.47 9.23
CA PHE A 141 3.11 -1.06 8.08
C PHE A 141 3.56 -2.51 8.38
N HIS A 142 3.93 -2.80 9.64
CA HIS A 142 4.29 -4.15 10.11
C HIS A 142 3.13 -5.03 10.62
N ARG A 143 2.03 -4.47 11.12
CA ARG A 143 0.92 -5.25 11.69
C ARG A 143 0.05 -5.93 10.64
N HIS A 144 -0.01 -5.39 9.42
CA HIS A 144 -0.57 -6.13 8.28
C HIS A 144 0.35 -7.22 7.71
N ILE A 145 1.60 -7.31 8.19
CA ILE A 145 2.55 -8.39 7.89
C ILE A 145 2.38 -9.57 8.86
N ASN A 146 1.85 -9.33 10.08
CA ASN A 146 1.86 -10.29 11.18
C ASN A 146 0.49 -10.82 11.62
N PHE A 147 -0.57 -10.75 10.81
CA PHE A 147 -1.87 -11.34 11.19
C PHE A 147 -1.92 -12.88 11.14
N LYS A 148 -0.77 -13.57 11.08
CA LYS A 148 -0.66 -15.03 11.30
C LYS A 148 0.64 -15.42 12.01
N LYS A 149 0.88 -14.82 13.18
CA LYS A 149 1.86 -15.35 14.14
C LYS A 149 1.25 -15.69 15.50
N GLU A 150 0.02 -16.19 15.51
CA GLU A 150 -0.58 -17.01 16.59
C GLU A 150 -1.56 -17.93 15.83
N LEU A 151 -1.62 -19.25 15.95
CA LEU A 151 -1.34 -20.19 17.03
C LEU A 151 -0.66 -21.45 16.47
N PHE A 152 -0.05 -22.19 17.39
CA PHE A 152 0.45 -23.56 17.27
C PHE A 152 -0.53 -24.50 16.54
#